data_AF-A0AAE3AQR3-F1
#
_entry.id   AF-A0AAE3AQR3-F1
#
_cell.length_a   1.000
_cell.length_b   1.000
_cell.length_c   1.000
_cell.angle_alpha   90.00
_cell.angle_beta   90.00
_cell.angle_gamma   90.00
#
_symmetry.space_group_name_H-M   'P 1'
#
loop_
_entity.id
_entity.type
_entity.pdbx_description
1 polymer ?
#
loop_
_entity_poly.entity_id
_entity_poly.type
_entity_poly.pdbx_seq_one_letter_code
_entity_poly.pdbx_strand_id
1 'polypeptide(L)'
;MSGDAQTIQEQNMLIKEAQMQMDALRRLGNWQRGCLSIAVIGVILAVNGFYMNAGTLRGVFGIILAVLFSAMAIVIWTGRKNGKENVKRILEAVHQPISGDL
;
A
#
# COMPACT_ATOMS: atom_id res chain seq x y z
N MET A 1 -38.12 8.46 12.61
CA MET A 1 -37.32 9.15 13.65
C MET A 1 -36.25 8.28 14.30
N SER A 2 -36.49 7.03 14.74
CA SER A 2 -35.39 6.17 15.23
C SER A 2 -34.54 5.56 14.11
N GLY A 3 -35.15 5.18 12.99
CA GLY A 3 -34.44 4.61 11.82
C GLY A 3 -33.53 5.61 11.10
N ASP A 4 -33.93 6.88 11.02
CA ASP A 4 -33.12 7.94 10.39
C ASP A 4 -31.84 8.21 11.19
N ALA A 5 -31.90 8.12 12.53
CA ALA A 5 -30.73 8.29 13.38
C ALA A 5 -29.74 7.11 13.26
N GLN A 6 -30.25 5.88 13.11
CA GLN A 6 -29.42 4.69 12.95
C GLN A 6 -28.68 4.67 11.60
N THR A 7 -29.36 5.00 10.50
CA THR A 7 -28.75 5.06 9.16
C THR A 7 -27.66 6.13 9.04
N ILE A 8 -27.86 7.29 9.68
CA ILE A 8 -26.83 8.34 9.76
C ILE A 8 -25.61 7.86 10.56
N GLN A 9 -25.81 7.10 11.65
CA GLN A 9 -24.71 6.54 12.43
C GLN A 9 -23.90 5.50 11.64
N GLU A 10 -24.56 4.62 10.89
CA GLU A 10 -23.90 3.62 10.04
C GLU A 10 -23.10 4.27 8.92
N GLN A 11 -23.67 5.26 8.21
CA GLN A 11 -22.96 6.02 7.19
C GLN A 11 -21.71 6.71 7.74
N ASN A 12 -21.83 7.35 8.92
CA ASN A 12 -20.68 7.97 9.58
C ASN A 12 -19.59 6.96 9.97
N MET A 13 -19.98 5.74 10.37
CA MET A 13 -19.04 4.67 10.67
C MET A 13 -18.28 4.22 9.41
N LEU A 14 -19.00 3.99 8.31
CA LEU A 14 -18.41 3.61 7.02
C LEU A 14 -17.47 4.69 6.47
N ILE A 15 -17.87 5.96 6.54
CA ILE A 15 -17.02 7.09 6.15
C ILE A 15 -15.74 7.12 6.99
N LYS A 16 -15.86 6.92 8.31
CA LYS A 16 -14.69 6.87 9.21
C LYS A 16 -13.77 5.71 8.88
N GLU A 17 -14.31 4.53 8.56
CA GLU A 17 -13.51 3.38 8.13
C GLU A 17 -12.76 3.65 6.83
N ALA A 18 -13.45 4.21 5.83
CA ALA A 18 -12.84 4.59 4.56
C ALA A 18 -11.68 5.60 4.76
N GLN A 19 -11.83 6.56 5.67
CA GLN A 19 -10.77 7.50 6.04
C GLN A 19 -9.56 6.79 6.67
N MET A 20 -9.79 5.90 7.64
CA MET A 20 -8.71 5.14 8.28
C MET A 20 -7.95 4.27 7.27
N GLN A 21 -8.68 3.61 6.35
CA GLN A 21 -8.07 2.82 5.28
C GLN A 21 -7.28 3.70 4.30
N MET A 22 -7.79 4.89 3.94
CA MET A 22 -7.07 5.86 3.10
C MET A 22 -5.75 6.33 3.73
N ASP A 23 -5.74 6.58 5.04
CA ASP A 23 -4.52 6.94 5.76
C ASP A 23 -3.50 5.80 5.77
N ALA A 24 -3.96 4.56 5.99
CA ALA A 24 -3.12 3.38 5.90
C ALA A 24 -2.52 3.21 4.49
N LEU A 25 -3.32 3.40 3.43
CA LEU A 25 -2.89 3.33 2.04
C LEU A 25 -1.84 4.39 1.69
N ARG A 26 -1.95 5.60 2.29
CA ARG A 26 -0.95 6.66 2.13
C ARG A 26 0.37 6.27 2.77
N ARG A 27 0.33 5.73 4.00
CA ARG A 27 1.52 5.21 4.70
C ARG A 27 2.18 4.09 3.89
N LEU A 28 1.41 3.12 3.41
CA LEU A 28 1.91 2.05 2.53
C LEU A 28 2.56 2.61 1.25
N GLY A 29 2.03 3.70 0.69
CA GLY A 29 2.65 4.36 -0.45
C GLY A 29 4.05 4.90 -0.16
N ASN A 30 4.26 5.46 1.03
CA ASN A 30 5.58 5.91 1.46
C ASN A 30 6.54 4.72 1.69
N TRP A 31 6.05 3.64 2.31
CA TRP A 31 6.83 2.40 2.48
C TRP A 31 7.23 1.76 1.15
N GLN A 32 6.33 1.75 0.16
CA GLN A 32 6.63 1.23 -1.18
C GLN A 32 7.78 2.01 -1.84
N ARG A 33 7.74 3.34 -1.74
CA ARG A 33 8.81 4.21 -2.26
C ARG A 33 10.12 3.96 -1.52
N GLY A 34 10.08 3.83 -0.19
CA GLY A 34 11.26 3.46 0.61
C GLY A 34 11.88 2.13 0.16
N CYS A 35 11.06 1.11 -0.07
CA CYS A 35 11.52 -0.19 -0.58
C CYS A 35 12.18 -0.04 -1.97
N LEU A 36 11.54 0.66 -2.90
CA LEU A 36 12.11 0.90 -4.23
C LEU A 36 13.45 1.66 -4.16
N SER A 37 13.57 2.67 -3.29
CA SER A 37 14.83 3.38 -3.09
C SER A 37 15.95 2.44 -2.61
N ILE A 38 15.65 1.56 -1.65
CA ILE A 38 16.64 0.57 -1.16
C ILE A 38 16.99 -0.44 -2.27
N ALA A 39 16.01 -0.86 -3.07
CA ALA A 39 16.28 -1.76 -4.19
C ALA A 39 17.23 -1.13 -5.21
N VAL A 40 17.05 0.16 -5.54
CA VAL A 40 17.95 0.91 -6.43
C VAL A 40 19.37 1.00 -5.83
N ILE A 41 19.49 1.27 -4.54
CA ILE A 41 20.80 1.24 -3.85
C ILE A 41 21.45 -0.15 -3.99
N GLY A 42 20.66 -1.22 -3.83
CA GLY A 42 21.10 -2.60 -4.07
C GLY A 42 21.67 -2.80 -5.47
N VAL A 43 20.97 -2.29 -6.51
CA VAL A 43 21.45 -2.35 -7.90
C VAL A 43 22.78 -1.60 -8.06
N ILE A 44 22.91 -0.40 -7.49
CA ILE A 44 24.15 0.39 -7.55
C ILE A 44 25.32 -0.37 -6.91
N LEU A 45 25.08 -1.00 -5.75
CA LEU A 45 26.07 -1.82 -5.05
C LEU A 45 26.46 -3.07 -5.85
N ALA A 46 25.48 -3.72 -6.49
CA ALA A 46 25.72 -4.85 -7.37
C ALA A 46 26.64 -4.44 -8.53
N VAL A 47 26.31 -3.35 -9.23
CA VAL A 47 27.10 -2.84 -10.36
C VAL A 47 28.52 -2.47 -9.92
N ASN A 48 28.67 -1.72 -8.82
CA ASN A 48 29.99 -1.37 -8.30
C ASN A 48 30.81 -2.61 -7.91
N GLY A 49 30.18 -3.59 -7.26
CA GLY A 49 30.86 -4.80 -6.80
C GLY A 49 31.42 -5.63 -7.95
N PHE A 50 30.63 -5.85 -9.01
CA PHE A 50 31.02 -6.72 -10.12
C PHE A 50 31.78 -6.01 -11.24
N TYR A 51 31.43 -4.77 -11.57
CA TYR A 51 31.99 -4.07 -12.74
C TYR A 51 33.09 -3.07 -12.40
N MET A 52 33.16 -2.59 -11.15
CA MET A 52 34.17 -1.61 -10.71
C MET A 52 35.23 -2.23 -9.79
N ASN A 53 35.34 -3.56 -9.75
CA ASN A 53 36.28 -4.31 -8.90
C ASN A 53 36.20 -3.97 -7.40
N ALA A 54 35.05 -3.47 -6.92
CA ALA A 54 34.85 -3.11 -5.51
C ALA A 54 34.63 -4.33 -4.58
N GLY A 55 34.70 -5.54 -5.13
CA GLY A 55 34.65 -6.81 -4.41
C GLY A 55 33.35 -7.58 -4.61
N THR A 56 33.47 -8.88 -4.89
CA THR A 56 32.35 -9.80 -5.16
C THR A 56 31.32 -9.85 -4.03
N LEU A 57 31.76 -9.80 -2.77
CA LEU A 57 30.87 -9.79 -1.60
C LEU A 57 29.92 -8.58 -1.59
N ARG A 58 30.43 -7.39 -1.97
CA ARG A 58 29.62 -6.18 -2.09
C ARG A 58 28.60 -6.31 -3.22
N GLY A 59 29.02 -6.95 -4.33
CA GLY A 59 28.15 -7.25 -5.46
C GLY A 59 26.97 -8.14 -5.07
N VAL A 60 27.25 -9.27 -4.40
CA VAL A 60 26.24 -10.23 -3.92
C VAL A 60 25.29 -9.57 -2.93
N PHE A 61 25.81 -8.79 -1.98
CA PHE A 61 24.97 -8.04 -1.04
C PHE A 61 24.02 -7.07 -1.74
N GLY A 62 24.50 -6.37 -2.78
CA GLY A 62 23.67 -5.51 -3.61
C GLY A 62 22.53 -6.25 -4.30
N ILE A 63 22.79 -7.43 -4.87
CA ILE A 63 21.75 -8.28 -5.47
C ILE A 63 20.69 -8.67 -4.45
N ILE A 64 21.11 -9.10 -3.25
CA ILE A 64 20.17 -9.51 -2.18
C ILE A 64 19.24 -8.35 -1.83
N LEU A 65 19.78 -7.14 -1.63
CA LEU A 65 18.97 -5.95 -1.36
C LEU A 65 18.01 -5.64 -2.51
N ALA A 66 18.50 -5.65 -3.75
CA ALA A 66 17.68 -5.37 -4.93
C ALA A 66 16.48 -6.32 -5.05
N VAL A 67 16.70 -7.63 -4.87
CA VAL A 67 15.65 -8.65 -4.99
C VAL A 67 14.64 -8.55 -3.85
N LEU A 68 15.11 -8.53 -2.59
CA LEU A 68 14.22 -8.54 -1.43
C LEU A 68 13.32 -7.31 -1.38
N PHE A 69 13.89 -6.11 -1.57
CA PHE A 69 13.11 -4.89 -1.48
C PHE A 69 12.21 -4.65 -2.70
N SER A 70 12.58 -5.16 -3.88
CA SER A 70 11.68 -5.18 -5.04
C SER A 70 10.48 -6.08 -4.80
N ALA A 71 10.69 -7.28 -4.26
CA ALA A 71 9.60 -8.19 -3.91
C ALA A 71 8.65 -7.57 -2.86
N MET A 72 9.20 -6.96 -1.81
CA MET A 72 8.40 -6.23 -0.82
C MET A 72 7.60 -5.08 -1.44
N ALA A 73 8.21 -4.30 -2.34
CA ALA A 73 7.50 -3.22 -3.03
C ALA A 73 6.32 -3.73 -3.88
N ILE A 74 6.45 -4.90 -4.51
CA ILE A 74 5.38 -5.54 -5.28
C ILE A 74 4.22 -5.98 -4.37
N VAL A 75 4.54 -6.58 -3.22
CA VAL A 75 3.53 -6.98 -2.22
C VAL A 75 2.77 -5.74 -1.72
N ILE A 76 3.48 -4.68 -1.36
CA ILE A 76 2.87 -3.42 -0.92
C ILE A 76 2.01 -2.81 -2.04
N TRP A 77 2.49 -2.81 -3.28
CA TRP A 77 1.73 -2.31 -4.42
C TRP A 77 0.40 -3.07 -4.60
N THR A 78 0.45 -4.40 -4.49
CA THR A 78 -0.74 -5.26 -4.59
C THR A 78 -1.73 -4.94 -3.48
N GLY A 79 -1.25 -4.86 -2.22
CA GLY A 79 -2.07 -4.47 -1.09
C GLY A 79 -2.70 -3.07 -1.25
N ARG A 80 -1.95 -2.11 -1.79
CA ARG A 80 -2.47 -0.76 -2.07
C ARG A 80 -3.54 -0.74 -3.15
N LYS A 81 -3.37 -1.55 -4.21
CA LYS A 81 -4.37 -1.66 -5.29
C LYS A 81 -5.69 -2.18 -4.72
N ASN A 82 -5.63 -3.30 -4.01
CA ASN A 82 -6.81 -3.94 -3.42
C ASN A 82 -7.46 -3.06 -2.35
N GLY A 83 -6.67 -2.40 -1.48
CA GLY A 83 -7.23 -1.52 -0.46
C GLY A 83 -7.91 -0.27 -1.03
N LYS A 84 -7.44 0.28 -2.16
CA LYS A 84 -8.16 1.37 -2.85
C LYS A 84 -9.52 0.92 -3.37
N GLU A 85 -9.61 -0.30 -3.89
CA GLU A 85 -10.88 -0.89 -4.32
C GLU A 85 -11.82 -1.10 -3.14
N ASN A 86 -11.31 -1.51 -1.96
CA ASN A 86 -12.10 -1.63 -0.74
C ASN A 86 -12.67 -0.28 -0.28
N VAL A 87 -11.84 0.77 -0.24
CA VAL A 87 -12.31 2.14 0.07
C VAL A 87 -13.39 2.58 -0.92
N LYS A 88 -13.20 2.31 -2.22
CA LYS A 88 -14.19 2.67 -3.25
C LYS A 88 -15.53 2.00 -2.99
N ARG A 89 -15.54 0.71 -2.66
CA ARG A 89 -16.77 -0.04 -2.33
C ARG A 89 -17.49 0.51 -1.11
N ILE A 90 -16.75 0.91 -0.07
CA ILE A 90 -17.33 1.54 1.12
C ILE A 90 -17.99 2.87 0.76
N LEU A 91 -17.33 3.71 -0.04
CA LEU A 91 -17.88 5.01 -0.47
C LEU A 91 -19.09 4.86 -1.40
N GLU A 92 -19.09 3.84 -2.26
CA GLU A 92 -20.24 3.48 -3.10
C GLU A 92 -21.43 3.02 -2.24
N ALA A 93 -21.19 2.24 -1.19
CA ALA A 93 -22.21 1.79 -0.24
C ALA A 93 -22.78 2.92 0.64
N VAL A 94 -22.07 4.04 0.78
CA VAL A 94 -22.59 5.25 1.45
C VAL A 94 -23.39 6.12 0.47
N HIS A 95 -22.97 6.20 -0.79
CA HIS A 95 -23.67 6.98 -1.83
C HIS A 95 -24.96 6.33 -2.30
N GLN A 96 -25.01 5.01 -2.36
CA GLN A 96 -26.27 4.30 -2.39
C GLN A 96 -26.82 4.39 -0.96
N PRO A 97 -27.93 5.12 -0.70
CA PRO A 97 -28.56 5.00 0.62
C PRO A 97 -28.77 3.52 0.87
N ILE A 98 -28.57 3.05 2.11
CA ILE A 98 -28.89 1.68 2.52
C ILE A 98 -30.42 1.53 2.36
N SER A 99 -30.85 1.27 1.13
CA SER A 99 -32.23 1.17 0.68
C SER A 99 -32.44 -0.22 0.08
N GLY A 100 -31.93 -1.22 0.79
CA GLY A 100 -32.20 -2.62 0.56
C GLY A 100 -32.93 -3.18 1.76
N ASP A 101 -34.26 -3.23 1.62
CA ASP A 101 -35.24 -4.11 2.26
C ASP A 101 -35.48 -4.02 3.79
N LEU A 102 -36.54 -3.28 4.14
CA LEU A 102 -37.59 -3.72 5.10
C LEU A 102 -38.93 -3.74 4.38
#